data_AF-A0A7J2NIP3-F1
#
_entry.id   AF-A0A7J2NIP3-F1
#
_cell.length_a   1.000
_cell.length_b   1.000
_cell.length_c   1.000
_cell.angle_alpha   90.00
_cell.angle_beta   90.00
_cell.angle_gamma   90.00
#
_symmetry.space_group_name_H-M   'P 1'
#
loop_
_entity.id
_entity.type
_entity.pdbx_description
1 polymer ?
#
loop_
_entity_poly.entity_id
_entity_poly.type
_entity_poly.pdbx_seq_one_letter_code
_entity_poly.pdbx_strand_id
1 'polypeptide(L)'
;MVTVSKINGMKVITSDAYTLGEIDGVRMDPNAWKITHLQIDLMEDAIRDLAYKKPLLGSVRICVPVDIVNMFGDVITLKTSLQQLRDSPVCSNKKSDK
;
A
#
# COMPACT_ATOMS: atom_id res chain seq x y z
N MET A 1 10.07 -4.93 16.96
CA MET A 1 10.89 -4.25 15.93
C MET A 1 10.88 -5.13 14.69
N VAL A 2 10.59 -4.58 13.51
CA VAL A 2 10.49 -5.33 12.25
C VAL A 2 11.46 -4.72 11.24
N THR A 3 12.16 -5.56 10.49
CA THR A 3 13.05 -5.10 9.42
C THR A 3 12.23 -4.76 8.19
N VAL A 4 12.53 -3.65 7.52
CA VAL A 4 11.82 -3.23 6.30
C VAL A 4 11.89 -4.31 5.20
N SER A 5 12.99 -5.06 5.11
CA SER A 5 13.09 -6.16 4.16
C SER A 5 12.10 -7.30 4.42
N LYS A 6 11.65 -7.48 5.68
CA LYS A 6 10.69 -8.52 6.05
C LYS A 6 9.25 -8.15 5.74
N ILE A 7 8.95 -6.86 5.53
CA ILE A 7 7.58 -6.44 5.19
C ILE A 7 7.30 -6.51 3.69
N ASN A 8 8.33 -6.58 2.86
CA ASN A 8 8.16 -6.71 1.41
C ASN A 8 7.49 -8.05 1.06
N GLY A 9 6.48 -8.02 0.20
CA GLY A 9 5.66 -9.19 -0.15
C GLY A 9 4.65 -9.63 0.94
N MET A 10 4.59 -8.95 2.09
CA MET A 10 3.53 -9.25 3.07
C MET A 10 2.16 -8.89 2.49
N LYS A 11 1.20 -9.78 2.69
CA LYS A 11 -0.21 -9.53 2.30
C LYS A 11 -0.78 -8.38 3.11
N VAL A 12 -1.52 -7.52 2.42
CA VAL A 12 -2.27 -6.42 3.04
C VAL A 12 -3.76 -6.74 3.00
N ILE A 13 -4.41 -6.65 4.16
CA ILE A 13 -5.82 -6.94 4.35
C ILE A 13 -6.48 -5.70 4.97
N THR A 14 -7.66 -5.35 4.51
CA THR A 14 -8.46 -4.23 5.04
C THR A 14 -9.25 -4.62 6.29
N SER A 15 -9.87 -3.66 6.97
CA SER A 15 -10.64 -3.94 8.19
C SER A 15 -11.90 -4.78 7.94
N ASP A 16 -12.40 -4.80 6.71
CA ASP A 16 -13.50 -5.64 6.23
C ASP A 16 -13.02 -6.96 5.62
N ALA A 17 -11.82 -7.40 5.98
CA ALA A 17 -11.20 -8.67 5.58
C ALA A 17 -10.98 -8.84 4.06
N TYR A 18 -11.00 -7.74 3.30
CA TYR A 18 -10.69 -7.77 1.88
C TYR A 18 -9.17 -7.79 1.69
N THR A 19 -8.65 -8.78 0.95
CA THR A 19 -7.23 -8.86 0.58
C THR A 19 -6.95 -7.80 -0.47
N LEU A 20 -6.08 -6.85 -0.20
CA LEU A 20 -5.84 -5.72 -1.10
C LEU A 20 -4.72 -6.02 -2.10
N GLY A 21 -3.72 -6.79 -1.67
CA GLY A 21 -2.52 -7.11 -2.43
C GLY A 21 -1.33 -7.30 -1.51
N GLU A 22 -0.14 -6.86 -1.94
CA GLU A 22 1.12 -7.09 -1.23
C GLU A 22 1.95 -5.81 -1.11
N ILE A 23 2.81 -5.73 -0.09
CA ILE A 23 3.76 -4.62 0.04
C ILE A 23 4.83 -4.72 -1.06
N ASP A 24 5.00 -3.66 -1.84
CA ASP A 24 6.07 -3.49 -2.84
C ASP A 24 7.18 -2.55 -2.34
N GLY A 25 6.92 -1.79 -1.27
CA GLY A 25 7.92 -0.90 -0.70
C GLY A 25 7.37 0.11 0.30
N VAL A 26 8.16 1.15 0.56
CA VAL A 26 7.83 2.21 1.50
C VAL A 26 8.20 3.58 0.93
N ARG A 27 7.60 4.64 1.45
CA ARG A 27 8.07 6.02 1.25
C ARG A 27 8.55 6.60 2.56
N MET A 28 9.63 7.36 2.47
CA MET A 28 10.29 7.97 3.60
C MET A 28 10.41 9.47 3.36
N ASP A 29 10.15 10.24 4.41
CA ASP A 29 10.54 11.65 4.47
C ASP A 29 12.02 11.73 4.86
N PRO A 30 12.91 12.25 3.98
CA PRO A 30 14.33 12.36 4.27
C PRO A 30 14.66 13.45 5.29
N ASN A 31 13.80 14.46 5.47
CA ASN A 31 14.03 15.54 6.42
C ASN A 31 13.69 15.11 7.84
N ALA A 32 12.56 14.42 8.01
CA ALA A 32 12.14 13.83 9.29
C ALA A 32 12.79 12.47 9.57
N TRP A 33 13.51 11.91 8.58
CA TRP A 33 14.10 10.57 8.62
C TRP A 33 13.11 9.48 9.06
N LYS A 34 11.90 9.49 8.49
CA LYS A 34 10.79 8.61 8.91
C LYS A 34 10.03 8.01 7.73
N ILE A 35 9.68 6.73 7.83
CA ILE A 35 8.73 6.09 6.90
C ILE A 35 7.34 6.68 7.11
N THR A 36 6.75 7.22 6.04
CA THR A 36 5.45 7.88 6.08
C THR A 36 4.35 7.06 5.43
N HIS A 37 4.68 6.27 4.40
CA HIS A 37 3.70 5.48 3.66
C HIS A 37 4.22 4.09 3.30
N LEU A 38 3.30 3.13 3.20
CA LEU A 38 3.52 1.84 2.56
C LEU A 38 3.07 1.92 1.10
N GLN A 39 3.82 1.28 0.21
CA GLN A 39 3.44 1.08 -1.18
C GLN A 39 2.84 -0.32 -1.30
N ILE A 40 1.58 -0.40 -1.74
CA ILE A 40 0.85 -1.64 -1.87
C ILE A 40 0.62 -1.88 -3.36
N ASP A 41 1.12 -3.01 -3.86
CA ASP A 41 0.76 -3.50 -5.19
C ASP A 41 -0.59 -4.19 -5.13
N LEU A 42 -1.56 -3.67 -5.90
CA LEU A 42 -2.93 -4.14 -5.87
C LEU A 42 -3.09 -5.43 -6.67
N MET A 43 -3.82 -6.39 -6.09
CA MET A 43 -4.28 -7.55 -6.85
C MET A 43 -5.37 -7.18 -7.86
N GLU A 44 -5.61 -8.03 -8.87
CA GLU A 44 -6.52 -7.70 -9.97
C GLU A 44 -7.94 -7.36 -9.52
N ASP A 45 -8.47 -8.09 -8.53
CA ASP A 45 -9.78 -7.83 -7.96
C ASP A 45 -9.82 -6.46 -7.28
N ALA A 46 -8.78 -6.09 -6.53
CA ALA A 46 -8.69 -4.80 -5.87
C ALA A 46 -8.65 -3.64 -6.87
N ILE A 47 -7.93 -3.81 -7.99
CA ILE A 47 -7.88 -2.83 -9.08
C ILE A 47 -9.29 -2.59 -9.63
N ARG A 48 -10.04 -3.68 -9.89
CA ARG A 48 -11.41 -3.61 -10.41
C ARG A 48 -12.36 -2.97 -9.40
N ASP A 49 -12.34 -3.44 -8.15
CA ASP A 49 -13.32 -3.08 -7.14
C ASP A 49 -13.10 -1.64 -6.61
N LEU A 50 -11.87 -1.13 -6.68
CA LEU A 50 -11.54 0.28 -6.44
C LEU A 50 -11.68 1.17 -7.68
N ALA A 51 -12.12 0.61 -8.81
CA ALA A 51 -12.29 1.28 -10.10
C ALA A 51 -11.02 1.95 -10.64
N TYR A 52 -9.85 1.40 -10.33
CA TYR A 52 -8.60 1.82 -10.97
C TYR A 52 -8.53 1.30 -12.41
N LYS A 53 -7.97 2.12 -13.31
CA LYS A 53 -7.70 1.69 -14.68
C LYS A 53 -6.51 0.73 -14.71
N LYS A 54 -6.76 -0.54 -15.01
CA LYS A 54 -5.69 -1.52 -15.21
C LYS A 54 -4.76 -1.08 -16.35
N PRO A 55 -3.46 -0.92 -16.12
CA PRO A 55 -2.51 -0.61 -17.19
C PRO A 55 -2.31 -1.84 -18.10
N LEU A 56 -1.94 -1.62 -19.35
CA LEU A 56 -1.63 -2.71 -20.30
C LEU A 56 -0.35 -3.47 -19.89
N LEU A 57 0.58 -2.79 -19.21
CA LEU A 57 1.82 -3.35 -18.69
C LEU A 57 2.08 -2.77 -17.29
N GLY A 58 2.54 -3.61 -16.37
CA GLY A 58 2.84 -3.24 -14.99
C GLY A 58 1.65 -3.38 -14.04
N SER A 59 1.84 -2.89 -12.82
CA SER A 59 0.90 -3.06 -11.72
C SER A 59 0.42 -1.72 -11.15
N VAL A 60 -0.71 -1.71 -10.45
CA VAL A 60 -1.27 -0.49 -9.84
C VAL A 60 -0.85 -0.45 -8.39
N ARG A 61 -0.03 0.54 -8.03
CA ARG A 61 0.38 0.75 -6.64
C ARG A 61 -0.32 1.92 -6.01
N ILE A 62 -0.82 1.73 -4.79
CA ILE A 62 -1.36 2.80 -3.97
C ILE A 62 -0.48 3.07 -2.76
N CYS A 63 -0.52 4.31 -2.29
CA CYS A 63 0.29 4.77 -1.18
C CYS A 63 -0.62 4.98 0.03
N VAL A 64 -0.45 4.17 1.06
CA VAL A 64 -1.23 4.27 2.30
C VAL A 64 -0.37 4.80 3.44
N PRO A 65 -0.86 5.73 4.27
CA PRO A 65 -0.06 6.25 5.37
C PRO A 65 0.12 5.20 6.47
N VAL A 66 1.27 5.22 7.15
CA VAL A 66 1.61 4.20 8.17
C VAL A 66 0.74 4.25 9.42
N ASP A 67 -0.01 5.33 9.63
CA ASP A 67 -0.91 5.54 10.77
C ASP A 67 -2.21 4.72 10.69
N ILE A 68 -2.65 4.40 9.48
CA ILE A 68 -3.82 3.53 9.24
C ILE A 68 -3.46 2.04 9.26
N VAL A 69 -2.21 1.70 9.57
CA VAL A 69 -1.76 0.31 9.72
C VAL A 69 -2.14 -0.21 11.11
N ASN A 70 -2.67 -1.43 11.13
CA ASN A 70 -2.88 -2.25 12.33
C ASN A 70 -2.13 -3.58 12.10
N MET A 71 -0.98 -3.80 12.73
CA MET A 71 -0.16 -4.96 12.40
C MET A 71 -0.57 -6.21 13.19
N PHE A 72 -0.77 -7.35 12.50
CA PHE A 72 -0.95 -8.66 13.13
C PHE A 72 -0.06 -9.72 12.46
N GLY A 73 1.06 -10.07 13.11
CA GLY A 73 1.87 -11.25 12.73
C GLY A 73 2.38 -11.22 11.29
N ASP A 74 1.98 -12.21 10.50
CA ASP A 74 2.45 -12.48 9.13
C ASP A 74 1.69 -11.71 8.04
N VAL A 75 0.70 -10.89 8.43
CA VAL A 75 -0.05 -10.02 7.52
C VAL A 75 -0.09 -8.59 8.04
N ILE A 76 -0.27 -7.65 7.12
CA ILE A 76 -0.53 -6.26 7.47
C ILE A 76 -2.03 -6.04 7.37
N THR A 77 -2.68 -5.67 8.47
CA THR A 77 -4.07 -5.23 8.41
C THR A 77 -4.15 -3.71 8.39
N LEU A 78 -5.14 -3.16 7.70
CA LEU A 78 -5.43 -1.73 7.72
C LEU A 78 -6.63 -1.47 8.62
N LYS A 79 -6.68 -0.28 9.22
CA LYS A 79 -7.81 0.21 10.01
C LYS A 79 -9.00 0.65 9.16
N THR A 80 -8.85 0.59 7.83
CA THR A 80 -9.79 1.12 6.86
C THR A 80 -10.36 -0.01 6.00
N SER A 81 -11.59 0.16 5.54
CA SER A 81 -12.24 -0.77 4.61
C SER A 81 -11.79 -0.54 3.17
N LEU A 82 -12.11 -1.48 2.28
CA LEU A 82 -11.87 -1.32 0.84
C LEU A 82 -12.53 -0.05 0.29
N GLN A 83 -13.80 0.21 0.63
CA GLN A 83 -14.54 1.36 0.10
C GLN A 83 -13.90 2.70 0.47
N GLN A 84 -13.36 2.80 1.68
CA GLN A 84 -12.65 4.00 2.15
C GLN A 84 -11.33 4.23 1.41
N LEU A 85 -10.77 3.19 0.77
CA LEU A 85 -9.55 3.30 -0.03
C LEU A 85 -9.79 3.75 -1.48
N ARG A 86 -11.04 3.88 -1.93
CA ARG A 86 -11.38 4.23 -3.33
C ARG A 86 -10.73 5.53 -3.81
N ASP A 87 -10.58 6.49 -2.91
CA ASP A 87 -9.99 7.80 -3.22
C ASP A 87 -8.49 7.86 -2.86
N SER A 88 -7.87 6.71 -2.55
CA SER A 88 -6.45 6.65 -2.22
C SER A 88 -5.61 7.06 -3.43
N PRO A 89 -4.57 7.89 -3.24
CA PRO A 89 -3.71 8.29 -4.33
C PRO A 89 -2.92 7.08 -4.84
N VAL A 90 -2.93 6.89 -6.16
CA VAL A 90 -1.96 6.04 -6.84
C VAL A 90 -0.57 6.58 -6.52
N CYS A 91 0.36 5.70 -6.18
CA CYS A 91 1.75 6.07 -5.98
C CYS A 91 2.33 6.59 -7.31
N SER A 92 2.31 7.91 -7.50
CA SER A 92 3.01 8.52 -8.63
C SER A 92 4.51 8.37 -8.41
N ASN A 93 5.23 7.80 -9.36
CA ASN A 93 6.68 7.90 -9.44
C ASN A 93 7.05 9.33 -9.82
N LYS A 94 6.88 10.30 -8.91
CA LYS A 94 7.66 11.52 -9.01
C LYS A 94 9.09 11.07 -8.77
N LYS A 95 9.88 10.95 -9.84
CA LYS A 95 11.33 11.05 -9.71
C LYS A 95 11.54 12.29 -8.85
N SER A 96 12.15 12.11 -7.69
CA SER A 96 12.68 13.24 -6.95
C SER A 96 13.63 13.92 -7.92
N ASP A 97 13.21 15.08 -8.44
CA ASP A 97 14.06 15.92 -9.27
C ASP A 97 15.39 16.09 -8.52
N LYS A 98 16.45 15.57 -9.14
CA LYS A 98 17.81 15.87 -8.80
C LYS A 98 18.65 15.84 -10.06
#